data_AF-A2QP72-F1
#
_entry.id   AF-A2QP72-F1
#
_cell.length_a   1.000
_cell.length_b   1.000
_cell.length_c   1.000
_cell.angle_alpha   90.00
_cell.angle_beta   90.00
_cell.angle_gamma   90.00
#
_symmetry.space_group_name_H-M   'P 1'
#
loop_
_entity.id
_entity.type
_entity.pdbx_description
1 polymer ?
#
loop_
_entity_poly.entity_id
_entity_poly.type
_entity_poly.pdbx_seq_one_letter_code
_entity_poly.pdbx_strand_id
1 'polypeptide(L)'
;MVLELHIWGPAFSLPSIDAQCLAAITYLSLTVPKDAWVLVASSDPSVSPTCELPALRNGSTWVSRFRNIVDYLRQYSNGDWDLDQGLSGIEKADNTAFSAFLESRAQSLLDLSLYVTSQNYYNCTSPSYGAILQWPNQWILPPKLHSAAKTRTEHLGLSSLDIQAIEDQRKRDHSAAVAAGQIPKNLIPQPRDTVSSLLGKTAQQ
;
A
#
# COMPACT_ATOMS: atom_id res chain seq x y z
N MET A 1 21.22 24.49 -13.12
CA MET A 1 19.96 23.76 -13.37
C MET A 1 19.56 23.13 -12.06
N VAL A 2 18.29 23.27 -11.65
CA VAL A 2 17.79 22.80 -10.35
C VAL A 2 17.22 21.39 -10.53
N LEU A 3 17.55 20.46 -9.63
CA LEU A 3 17.02 19.10 -9.63
C LEU A 3 15.55 19.09 -9.19
N GLU A 4 14.68 18.39 -9.89
CA GLU A 4 13.27 18.28 -9.52
C GLU A 4 12.98 16.88 -8.99
N LEU A 5 12.59 16.75 -7.72
CA LEU A 5 12.16 15.48 -7.13
C LEU A 5 10.64 15.38 -7.15
N HIS A 6 10.10 14.50 -8.00
CA HIS A 6 8.70 14.18 -8.09
C HIS A 6 8.33 13.06 -7.12
N ILE A 7 7.31 13.29 -6.29
CA ILE A 7 6.86 12.37 -5.24
C ILE A 7 5.34 12.18 -5.24
N TRP A 8 4.87 11.18 -4.48
CA TRP A 8 3.50 11.13 -4.00
C TRP A 8 3.25 12.26 -3.00
N GLY A 9 2.04 12.84 -3.03
CA GLY A 9 1.68 13.97 -2.17
C GLY A 9 1.65 13.67 -0.66
N PRO A 10 1.50 14.71 0.16
CA PRO A 10 1.59 14.62 1.61
C PRO A 10 0.40 13.88 2.22
N ALA A 11 0.66 13.09 3.27
CA ALA A 11 -0.35 12.39 4.05
C ALA A 11 0.16 12.12 5.47
N PHE A 12 -0.73 11.87 6.42
CA PHE A 12 -0.37 11.49 7.80
C PHE A 12 0.58 12.46 8.50
N SER A 13 0.47 13.77 8.22
CA SER A 13 1.42 14.82 8.67
C SER A 13 2.87 14.66 8.18
N LEU A 14 3.08 13.84 7.15
CA LEU A 14 4.36 13.61 6.49
C LEU A 14 4.37 14.24 5.08
N PRO A 15 5.55 14.59 4.54
CA PRO A 15 5.69 15.16 3.20
C PRO A 15 5.20 14.26 2.05
N SER A 16 5.08 12.94 2.30
CA SER A 16 4.60 11.97 1.32
C SER A 16 3.88 10.80 1.99
N ILE A 17 2.89 10.21 1.31
CA ILE A 17 2.24 8.95 1.71
C ILE A 17 3.11 7.71 1.48
N ASP A 18 4.11 7.82 0.59
CA ASP A 18 4.94 6.70 0.17
C ASP A 18 6.30 6.67 0.88
N ALA A 19 6.72 5.49 1.32
CA ALA A 19 7.94 5.30 2.09
C ALA A 19 9.21 5.58 1.27
N GLN A 20 9.24 5.19 -0.01
CA GLN A 20 10.39 5.43 -0.89
C GLN A 20 10.51 6.92 -1.22
N CYS A 21 9.38 7.62 -1.41
CA CYS A 21 9.35 9.07 -1.54
C CYS A 21 9.90 9.77 -0.28
N LEU A 22 9.49 9.34 0.92
CA LEU A 22 10.03 9.89 2.17
C LEU A 22 11.54 9.66 2.31
N ALA A 23 12.03 8.47 1.95
CA ALA A 23 13.47 8.18 1.92
C ALA A 23 14.22 9.12 0.96
N ALA A 24 13.70 9.32 -0.26
CA ALA A 24 14.28 10.23 -1.23
C ALA A 24 14.31 11.69 -0.74
N ILE A 25 13.21 12.20 -0.18
CA ILE A 25 13.13 13.56 0.38
C ILE A 25 14.17 13.74 1.48
N THR A 26 14.28 12.76 2.38
CA THR A 26 15.23 12.81 3.50
C THR A 26 16.67 12.79 2.99
N TYR A 27 16.97 11.92 2.01
CA TYR A 27 18.30 11.84 1.40
C TYR A 27 18.72 13.17 0.77
N LEU A 28 17.87 13.76 -0.09
CA LEU A 28 18.17 15.04 -0.73
C LEU A 28 18.29 16.17 0.30
N SER A 29 17.46 16.16 1.35
CA SER A 29 17.50 17.17 2.41
C SER A 29 18.80 17.13 3.23
N LEU A 30 19.45 15.96 3.33
CA LEU A 30 20.70 15.77 4.06
C LEU A 30 21.95 15.97 3.20
N THR A 31 21.87 15.68 1.89
CA THR A 31 23.04 15.65 1.00
C THR A 31 23.12 16.83 0.04
N VAL A 32 21.99 17.31 -0.45
CA VAL A 32 21.94 18.29 -1.54
C VAL A 32 21.66 19.69 -0.97
N PRO A 33 22.42 20.72 -1.38
CA PRO A 33 22.15 22.11 -1.00
C PRO A 33 20.70 22.50 -1.32
N LYS A 34 20.03 23.21 -0.40
CA LYS A 34 18.59 23.53 -0.49
C LYS A 34 18.19 24.33 -1.73
N ASP A 35 19.12 25.07 -2.31
CA ASP A 35 18.95 25.88 -3.52
C ASP A 35 19.20 25.09 -4.82
N ALA A 36 19.76 23.88 -4.71
CA ALA A 36 20.09 23.03 -5.85
C ALA A 36 18.97 22.06 -6.25
N TRP A 37 17.89 21.96 -5.46
CA TRP A 37 16.76 21.08 -5.76
C TRP A 37 15.40 21.65 -5.33
N VAL A 38 14.34 21.12 -5.93
CA VAL A 38 12.94 21.46 -5.64
C VAL A 38 12.12 20.18 -5.49
N LEU A 39 11.19 20.20 -4.53
CA LEU A 39 10.24 19.12 -4.31
C LEU A 39 8.93 19.37 -5.04
N VAL A 40 8.47 18.40 -5.84
CA VAL A 40 7.23 18.48 -6.61
C VAL A 40 6.30 17.34 -6.22
N ALA A 41 5.25 17.65 -5.46
CA ALA A 41 4.18 16.72 -5.08
C ALA A 41 3.24 16.44 -6.26
N SER A 42 3.74 15.69 -7.25
CA SER A 42 3.01 15.44 -8.50
C SER A 42 1.84 14.48 -8.28
N SER A 43 2.02 13.47 -7.41
CA SER A 43 1.04 12.39 -7.19
C SER A 43 0.59 11.68 -8.48
N ASP A 44 1.38 11.78 -9.54
CA ASP A 44 1.12 11.21 -10.84
C ASP A 44 2.38 10.47 -11.31
N PRO A 45 2.38 9.14 -11.32
CA PRO A 45 3.53 8.37 -11.80
C PRO A 45 3.80 8.56 -13.30
N SER A 46 2.82 8.97 -14.10
CA SER A 46 2.98 9.10 -15.56
C SER A 46 3.88 10.25 -16.00
N VAL A 47 4.27 11.14 -15.07
CA VAL A 47 5.22 12.23 -15.34
C VAL A 47 6.62 11.70 -15.67
N SER A 48 6.96 10.51 -15.17
CA SER A 48 8.24 9.85 -15.44
C SER A 48 8.07 8.79 -16.53
N PRO A 49 9.05 8.60 -17.43
CA PRO A 49 8.98 7.55 -18.47
C PRO A 49 8.88 6.13 -17.91
N THR A 50 9.28 5.93 -16.66
CA THR A 50 9.23 4.66 -15.93
C THR A 50 7.87 4.41 -15.28
N CYS A 51 6.97 5.40 -15.27
CA CYS A 51 5.67 5.34 -14.60
C CYS A 51 5.77 5.03 -13.09
N GLU A 52 6.85 5.48 -12.45
CA GLU A 52 7.15 5.21 -11.04
C GLU A 52 7.53 6.49 -10.29
N LEU A 53 7.13 6.56 -9.02
CA LEU A 53 7.55 7.56 -8.04
C LEU A 53 8.23 6.85 -6.86
N PRO A 54 9.26 7.44 -6.22
CA PRO A 54 9.85 8.75 -6.52
C PRO A 54 10.63 8.78 -7.85
N ALA A 55 10.66 9.96 -8.47
CA ALA A 55 11.41 10.21 -9.70
C ALA A 55 12.16 11.54 -9.63
N LEU A 56 13.47 11.51 -9.90
CA LEU A 56 14.32 12.68 -10.02
C LEU A 56 14.45 13.09 -11.49
N ARG A 57 14.24 14.37 -11.77
CA ARG A 57 14.45 14.97 -13.07
C ARG A 57 15.63 15.94 -13.03
N ASN A 58 16.53 15.78 -13.99
CA ASN A 58 17.62 16.71 -14.25
C ASN A 58 17.63 17.09 -15.73
N GLY A 59 17.01 18.22 -16.08
CA GLY A 59 16.82 18.62 -17.47
C GLY A 59 15.97 17.61 -18.24
N SER A 60 16.60 16.89 -19.18
CA SER A 60 15.98 15.82 -19.97
C SER A 60 16.09 14.43 -19.35
N THR A 61 16.93 14.26 -18.33
CA THR A 61 17.22 12.95 -17.72
C THR A 61 16.23 12.67 -16.60
N TRP A 62 15.70 11.45 -16.59
CA TRP A 62 14.80 10.94 -15.56
C TRP A 62 15.40 9.72 -14.87
N VAL A 63 15.36 9.69 -13.55
CA VAL A 63 15.83 8.58 -12.72
C VAL A 63 14.77 8.25 -11.69
N SER A 64 14.27 7.03 -11.67
CA SER A 64 13.25 6.57 -10.72
C SER A 64 13.79 5.51 -9.77
N ARG A 65 13.11 5.35 -8.64
CA ARG A 65 13.47 4.50 -7.48
C ARG A 65 14.59 5.10 -6.64
N PHE A 66 14.46 4.94 -5.33
CA PHE A 66 15.35 5.55 -4.34
C PHE A 66 16.83 5.22 -4.58
N ARG A 67 17.21 3.93 -4.70
CA ARG A 67 18.61 3.55 -4.89
C ARG A 67 19.23 4.15 -6.15
N ASN A 68 18.50 4.10 -7.27
CA ASN A 68 18.98 4.67 -8.52
C ASN A 68 19.16 6.19 -8.42
N ILE A 69 18.27 6.87 -7.69
CA ILE A 69 18.38 8.32 -7.43
C ILE A 69 19.65 8.60 -6.60
N VAL A 70 19.91 7.82 -5.55
CA VAL A 70 21.13 7.92 -4.74
C VAL A 70 22.39 7.72 -5.60
N ASP A 71 22.43 6.65 -6.38
CA ASP A 71 23.55 6.35 -7.29
C ASP A 71 23.77 7.45 -8.33
N TYR A 72 22.69 8.01 -8.87
CA TYR A 72 22.74 9.12 -9.81
C TYR A 72 23.29 10.40 -9.16
N LEU A 73 22.81 10.76 -7.96
CA LEU A 73 23.30 11.93 -7.23
C LEU A 73 24.78 11.81 -6.87
N ARG A 74 25.21 10.61 -6.47
CA ARG A 74 26.62 10.30 -6.23
C ARG A 74 27.47 10.51 -7.48
N GLN A 75 27.04 10.00 -8.64
CA GLN A 75 27.77 10.19 -9.90
C GLN A 75 27.76 11.65 -10.37
N TYR A 76 26.62 12.33 -10.25
CA TYR A 76 26.45 13.71 -10.66
C TYR A 76 27.29 14.70 -9.84
N SER A 77 27.47 14.45 -8.55
CA SER A 77 28.23 15.28 -7.61
C SER A 77 29.70 14.87 -7.46
N ASN A 78 30.19 13.93 -8.30
CA ASN A 78 31.52 13.32 -8.14
C ASN A 78 31.80 12.73 -6.74
N GLY A 79 30.74 12.29 -6.06
CA GLY A 79 30.81 11.68 -4.73
C GLY A 79 30.56 12.63 -3.55
N ASP A 80 30.35 13.92 -3.79
CA ASP A 80 30.10 14.89 -2.71
C ASP A 80 28.73 14.68 -2.03
N TRP A 81 27.75 14.13 -2.76
CA TRP A 81 26.39 13.85 -2.24
C TRP A 81 26.18 12.37 -1.94
N ASP A 82 27.16 11.77 -1.26
CA ASP A 82 27.14 10.38 -0.81
C ASP A 82 27.17 10.31 0.72
N LEU A 83 26.07 9.88 1.34
CA LEU A 83 26.01 9.70 2.80
C LEU A 83 26.94 8.60 3.30
N ASP A 84 27.28 7.64 2.44
CA ASP A 84 28.11 6.49 2.79
C ASP A 84 29.60 6.75 2.56
N GLN A 85 29.99 7.96 2.12
CA GLN A 85 31.37 8.27 1.74
C GLN A 85 32.37 7.94 2.87
N GLY A 86 32.03 8.27 4.11
CA GLY A 86 32.86 8.07 5.30
C GLY A 86 32.81 6.66 5.92
N LEU A 87 31.95 5.77 5.42
CA LEU A 87 31.80 4.43 5.99
C LEU A 87 32.95 3.50 5.58
N SER A 88 33.37 2.65 6.51
CA SER A 88 34.31 1.55 6.25
C SER A 88 33.69 0.48 5.35
N GLY A 89 34.52 -0.42 4.82
CA GLY A 89 34.04 -1.49 3.93
C GLY A 89 33.01 -2.42 4.60
N ILE A 90 33.13 -2.65 5.91
CA ILE A 90 32.20 -3.49 6.67
C ILE A 90 30.87 -2.75 6.87
N GLU A 91 30.93 -1.48 7.28
CA GLU A 91 29.72 -0.66 7.47
C GLU A 91 28.93 -0.47 6.17
N LYS A 92 29.62 -0.34 5.03
CA LYS A 92 28.97 -0.32 3.70
C LYS A 92 28.28 -1.63 3.37
N ALA A 93 28.89 -2.76 3.72
CA ALA A 93 28.28 -4.08 3.53
C ALA A 93 27.03 -4.24 4.42
N ASP A 94 27.11 -3.81 5.67
CA ASP A 94 25.97 -3.83 6.61
C ASP A 94 24.84 -2.92 6.12
N ASN A 95 25.14 -1.68 5.69
CA ASN A 95 24.14 -0.79 5.12
C ASN A 95 23.43 -1.42 3.91
N THR A 96 24.20 -2.03 3.00
CA THR A 96 23.65 -2.73 1.84
C THR A 96 22.73 -3.89 2.27
N ALA A 97 23.15 -4.68 3.27
CA ALA A 97 22.38 -5.79 3.78
C ALA A 97 21.05 -5.34 4.43
N PHE A 98 21.10 -4.32 5.29
CA PHE A 98 19.90 -3.76 5.93
C PHE A 98 18.95 -3.11 4.91
N SER A 99 19.49 -2.37 3.96
CA SER A 99 18.71 -1.77 2.88
C SER A 99 18.00 -2.83 2.05
N ALA A 100 18.69 -3.92 1.68
CA ALA A 100 18.09 -5.03 0.93
C ALA A 100 17.01 -5.75 1.76
N PHE A 101 17.26 -5.95 3.06
CA PHE A 101 16.28 -6.54 3.96
C PHE A 101 15.00 -5.70 4.04
N LEU A 102 15.13 -4.39 4.24
CA LEU A 102 13.99 -3.48 4.32
C LEU A 102 13.17 -3.48 3.03
N GLU A 103 13.80 -3.37 1.86
CA GLU A 103 13.07 -3.41 0.59
C GLU A 103 12.35 -4.73 0.34
N SER A 104 12.93 -5.85 0.79
CA SER A 104 12.34 -7.18 0.59
C SER A 104 11.20 -7.52 1.55
N ARG A 105 11.19 -6.96 2.77
CA ARG A 105 10.23 -7.32 3.85
C ARG A 105 9.33 -6.19 4.30
N ALA A 106 9.84 -4.97 4.41
CA ALA A 106 9.10 -3.85 4.98
C ALA A 106 7.92 -3.43 4.09
N GLN A 107 8.07 -3.53 2.76
CA GLN A 107 6.98 -3.19 1.84
C GLN A 107 5.73 -4.05 2.10
N SER A 108 5.88 -5.36 2.32
CA SER A 108 4.75 -6.25 2.61
C SER A 108 4.07 -5.91 3.94
N LEU A 109 4.83 -5.46 4.95
CA LEU A 109 4.28 -5.02 6.23
C LEU A 109 3.50 -3.71 6.09
N LEU A 110 4.04 -2.74 5.34
CA LEU A 110 3.33 -1.50 5.02
C LEU A 110 2.07 -1.78 4.22
N ASP A 111 2.13 -2.69 3.24
CA ASP A 111 1.01 -3.11 2.44
C ASP A 111 -0.11 -3.70 3.30
N LEU A 112 0.22 -4.60 4.23
CA LEU A 112 -0.74 -5.19 5.16
C LEU A 112 -1.42 -4.14 6.04
N SER A 113 -0.63 -3.21 6.59
CA SER A 113 -1.10 -2.19 7.51
C SER A 113 -1.96 -1.13 6.81
N LEU A 114 -1.48 -0.55 5.71
CA LEU A 114 -2.10 0.60 5.07
C LEU A 114 -3.16 0.23 4.02
N TYR A 115 -2.98 -0.90 3.33
CA TYR A 115 -3.84 -1.26 2.19
C TYR A 115 -4.70 -2.48 2.49
N VAL A 116 -4.14 -3.60 2.97
CA VAL A 116 -4.92 -4.83 3.13
C VAL A 116 -5.97 -4.73 4.22
N THR A 117 -5.62 -4.14 5.37
CA THR A 117 -6.55 -3.94 6.48
C THR A 117 -7.63 -2.93 6.11
N SER A 118 -8.87 -3.39 5.91
CA SER A 118 -9.98 -2.55 5.41
C SER A 118 -10.25 -1.33 6.30
N GLN A 119 -10.15 -1.50 7.62
CA GLN A 119 -10.33 -0.39 8.57
C GLN A 119 -9.33 0.75 8.32
N ASN A 120 -8.06 0.43 8.10
CA ASN A 120 -7.03 1.44 7.84
C ASN A 120 -7.16 2.01 6.43
N TYR A 121 -7.47 1.15 5.46
CA TYR A 121 -7.60 1.57 4.07
C TYR A 121 -8.75 2.56 3.87
N TYR A 122 -9.95 2.26 4.36
CA TYR A 122 -11.12 3.11 4.14
C TYR A 122 -11.12 4.37 5.01
N ASN A 123 -10.60 4.30 6.25
CA ASN A 123 -10.63 5.45 7.14
C ASN A 123 -9.45 6.41 6.96
N CYS A 124 -8.29 5.91 6.50
CA CYS A 124 -7.06 6.70 6.47
C CYS A 124 -6.44 6.75 5.06
N THR A 125 -6.12 5.61 4.46
CA THR A 125 -5.29 5.56 3.24
C THR A 125 -6.02 6.05 1.99
N SER A 126 -7.22 5.53 1.72
CA SER A 126 -8.02 5.93 0.55
C SER A 126 -8.44 7.41 0.60
N PRO A 127 -8.91 7.97 1.73
CA PRO A 127 -9.16 9.40 1.84
C PRO A 127 -7.91 10.25 1.64
N SER A 128 -6.75 9.79 2.13
CA SER A 128 -5.47 10.50 1.94
C SER A 128 -5.10 10.58 0.46
N TYR A 129 -5.26 9.49 -0.30
CA TYR A 129 -5.10 9.53 -1.75
C TYR A 129 -6.13 10.43 -2.43
N GLY A 130 -7.38 10.42 -1.99
CA GLY A 130 -8.43 11.31 -2.51
C GLY A 130 -8.11 12.80 -2.32
N ALA A 131 -7.34 13.16 -1.29
CA ALA A 131 -6.92 14.54 -1.04
C ALA A 131 -5.75 15.00 -1.92
N ILE A 132 -4.86 14.09 -2.34
CA ILE A 132 -3.67 14.43 -3.13
C ILE A 132 -3.84 14.22 -4.64
N LEU A 133 -4.82 13.41 -5.06
CA LEU A 133 -5.07 13.08 -6.45
C LEU A 133 -6.10 14.01 -7.09
N GLN A 134 -5.86 14.37 -8.35
CA GLN A 134 -6.85 15.09 -9.15
C GLN A 134 -7.85 14.14 -9.80
N TRP A 135 -9.01 14.68 -10.20
CA TRP A 135 -9.97 13.95 -11.01
C TRP A 135 -9.35 13.56 -12.37
N PRO A 136 -9.53 12.32 -12.88
CA PRO A 136 -10.32 11.21 -12.33
C PRO A 136 -9.51 10.22 -11.47
N ASN A 137 -8.21 10.46 -11.28
CA ASN A 137 -7.28 9.53 -10.65
C ASN A 137 -7.64 9.17 -9.20
N GLN A 138 -8.36 10.05 -8.50
CA GLN A 138 -8.92 9.80 -7.16
C GLN A 138 -9.76 8.52 -7.05
N TRP A 139 -10.39 8.06 -8.15
CA TRP A 139 -11.21 6.84 -8.16
C TRP A 139 -10.51 5.66 -8.84
N ILE A 140 -9.46 5.92 -9.60
CA ILE A 140 -8.76 4.91 -10.40
C ILE A 140 -7.55 4.35 -9.66
N LEU A 141 -6.71 5.23 -9.08
CA LEU A 141 -5.44 4.83 -8.48
C LEU A 141 -5.61 4.13 -7.12
N PRO A 142 -6.43 4.62 -6.16
CA PRO A 142 -6.51 3.95 -4.86
C PRO A 142 -6.97 2.49 -4.94
N PRO A 143 -7.98 2.12 -5.75
CA PRO A 143 -8.34 0.71 -5.92
C PRO A 143 -7.25 -0.12 -6.60
N LYS A 144 -6.55 0.45 -7.60
CA LYS A 144 -5.40 -0.23 -8.24
C LYS A 144 -4.29 -0.51 -7.23
N LEU A 145 -3.89 0.48 -6.44
CA LEU A 145 -2.87 0.35 -5.40
C LEU A 145 -3.27 -0.68 -4.34
N HIS A 146 -4.52 -0.66 -3.91
CA HIS A 146 -5.09 -1.65 -2.98
C HIS A 146 -5.00 -3.07 -3.53
N SER A 147 -5.42 -3.30 -4.77
CA SER A 147 -5.36 -4.61 -5.42
C SER A 147 -3.91 -5.12 -5.59
N ALA A 148 -2.99 -4.22 -5.93
CA ALA A 148 -1.57 -4.55 -6.07
C ALA A 148 -0.96 -4.95 -4.70
N ALA A 149 -1.28 -4.22 -3.64
CA ALA A 149 -0.84 -4.53 -2.28
C ALA A 149 -1.39 -5.88 -1.78
N LYS A 150 -2.67 -6.18 -2.05
CA LYS A 150 -3.26 -7.50 -1.78
C LYS A 150 -2.54 -8.63 -2.52
N THR A 151 -2.26 -8.44 -3.81
CA THR A 151 -1.54 -9.43 -4.61
C THR A 151 -0.12 -9.67 -4.07
N ARG A 152 0.61 -8.61 -3.70
CA ARG A 152 1.96 -8.73 -3.12
C ARG A 152 1.97 -9.49 -1.81
N THR A 153 0.94 -9.33 -0.98
CA THR A 153 0.86 -9.92 0.37
C THR A 153 0.10 -11.25 0.42
N GLU A 154 -0.44 -11.72 -0.71
CA GLU A 154 -1.29 -12.91 -0.78
C GLU A 154 -0.59 -14.17 -0.23
N HIS A 155 0.70 -14.33 -0.55
CA HIS A 155 1.53 -15.45 -0.10
C HIS A 155 1.67 -15.56 1.44
N LEU A 156 1.33 -14.50 2.19
CA LEU A 156 1.38 -14.50 3.65
C LEU A 156 0.10 -15.10 4.27
N GLY A 157 -1.00 -15.24 3.51
CA GLY A 157 -2.27 -15.79 4.01
C GLY A 157 -3.00 -14.93 5.05
N LEU A 158 -2.52 -13.71 5.29
CA LEU A 158 -3.02 -12.83 6.36
C LEU A 158 -4.26 -12.03 5.96
N SER A 159 -4.71 -12.11 4.71
CA SER A 159 -5.93 -11.44 4.24
C SER A 159 -7.19 -11.94 4.96
N SER A 160 -7.17 -13.18 5.46
CA SER A 160 -8.23 -13.79 6.28
C SER A 160 -8.36 -13.18 7.69
N LEU A 161 -7.42 -12.35 8.12
CA LEU A 161 -7.43 -11.69 9.43
C LEU A 161 -8.17 -10.36 9.42
N ASP A 162 -8.66 -9.90 8.28
CA ASP A 162 -9.48 -8.69 8.19
C ASP A 162 -10.91 -8.96 8.67
N ILE A 163 -11.09 -8.92 10.00
CA ILE A 163 -12.36 -9.17 10.69
C ILE A 163 -13.45 -8.23 10.16
N GLN A 164 -13.11 -6.96 9.94
CA GLN A 164 -14.05 -5.96 9.45
C GLN A 164 -14.56 -6.30 8.04
N ALA A 165 -13.66 -6.69 7.12
CA ALA A 165 -14.07 -7.14 5.79
C ALA A 165 -14.97 -8.38 5.84
N ILE A 166 -14.69 -9.33 6.74
CA ILE A 166 -15.50 -10.53 6.94
C ILE A 166 -16.89 -10.17 7.45
N GLU A 167 -16.99 -9.28 8.44
CA GLU A 167 -18.27 -8.81 8.96
C GLU A 167 -19.09 -8.07 7.90
N ASP A 168 -18.46 -7.20 7.12
CA ASP A 168 -19.13 -6.44 6.07
C ASP A 168 -19.55 -7.33 4.89
N GLN A 169 -18.82 -8.41 4.60
CA GLN A 169 -19.26 -9.45 3.67
C GLN A 169 -20.46 -10.21 4.23
N ARG A 170 -20.41 -10.65 5.49
CA ARG A 170 -21.54 -11.35 6.15
C ARG A 170 -22.81 -10.51 6.18
N LYS A 171 -22.69 -9.20 6.48
CA LYS A 171 -23.82 -8.26 6.45
C LYS A 171 -24.40 -8.14 5.04
N ARG A 172 -23.56 -8.01 4.01
CA ARG A 172 -24.00 -7.95 2.61
C ARG A 172 -24.70 -9.24 2.17
N ASP A 173 -24.13 -10.40 2.49
CA ASP A 173 -24.74 -11.70 2.18
C ASP A 173 -26.08 -11.87 2.90
N HIS A 174 -26.18 -11.43 4.16
CA HIS A 174 -27.43 -11.42 4.90
C HIS A 174 -28.48 -10.50 4.25
N SER A 175 -28.11 -9.27 3.89
CA SER A 175 -29.01 -8.34 3.18
C SER A 175 -29.45 -8.90 1.82
N ALA A 176 -28.56 -9.55 1.08
CA ALA A 176 -28.88 -10.20 -0.19
C ALA A 176 -29.84 -11.38 0.00
N ALA A 177 -29.65 -12.21 1.03
CA ALA A 177 -30.55 -13.30 1.37
C ALA A 177 -31.96 -12.80 1.76
N VAL A 178 -32.03 -11.70 2.52
CA VAL A 178 -33.30 -11.03 2.84
C VAL A 178 -33.98 -10.50 1.59
N ALA A 179 -33.23 -9.83 0.69
CA ALA A 179 -33.77 -9.32 -0.58
C ALA A 179 -34.25 -10.46 -1.52
N ALA A 180 -33.60 -11.63 -1.47
CA ALA A 180 -33.99 -12.82 -2.20
C ALA A 180 -35.17 -13.60 -1.54
N GLY A 181 -35.70 -13.11 -0.42
CA GLY A 181 -36.81 -13.76 0.30
C GLY A 181 -36.44 -15.09 0.97
N GLN A 182 -35.15 -15.35 1.21
CA GLN A 182 -34.73 -16.57 1.91
C GLN A 182 -35.11 -16.49 3.39
N ILE A 183 -35.96 -17.42 3.84
CA ILE A 183 -36.38 -17.50 5.24
C ILE A 183 -35.25 -18.16 6.05
N PRO A 184 -34.73 -17.50 7.11
CA PRO A 184 -33.71 -18.11 7.96
C PRO A 184 -34.27 -19.36 8.65
N LYS A 185 -33.47 -20.43 8.73
CA LYS A 185 -33.89 -21.74 9.27
C LYS A 185 -34.48 -21.67 10.69
N ASN A 186 -34.07 -20.69 11.49
CA ASN A 186 -34.61 -20.47 12.84
C ASN A 186 -36.06 -19.97 12.85
N LEU A 187 -36.55 -19.38 11.75
CA LEU A 187 -37.93 -18.96 11.57
C LEU A 187 -38.78 -20.02 10.88
N ILE A 188 -38.17 -21.10 10.37
CA ILE A 188 -38.91 -22.26 9.87
C ILE A 188 -39.35 -23.05 11.11
N PRO A 189 -40.66 -23.13 11.39
CA PRO A 189 -41.13 -23.88 12.55
C PRO A 189 -40.70 -25.34 12.37
N GLN A 190 -39.95 -25.87 13.34
CA GLN A 190 -39.67 -27.30 13.35
C GLN A 190 -41.00 -28.04 13.53
N PRO A 191 -41.26 -29.10 12.75
CA PRO A 191 -42.45 -29.90 12.93
C PRO A 191 -42.45 -30.45 14.36
N ARG A 192 -43.49 -30.14 15.14
CA ARG A 192 -43.67 -30.76 16.45
C ARG A 192 -43.87 -32.25 16.23
N ASP A 193 -43.20 -33.08 17.02
CA ASP A 193 -43.43 -34.51 17.01
C ASP A 193 -44.90 -34.79 17.33
N THR A 194 -45.65 -35.24 16.33
CA THR A 194 -47.02 -35.70 16.49
C THR A 194 -47.03 -37.17 16.91
N VAL A 195 -48.10 -37.62 17.56
CA VAL A 195 -48.25 -39.04 17.95
C VAL A 195 -48.08 -39.98 16.75
N SER A 196 -48.53 -39.57 15.56
CA SER A 196 -48.32 -40.28 14.29
C SER A 196 -46.85 -40.33 13.84
N SER A 197 -46.07 -39.27 14.07
CA SER A 197 -44.61 -39.22 13.80
C SER A 197 -43.84 -40.21 14.69
N LEU A 198 -44.25 -40.34 15.95
CA LEU A 198 -43.63 -41.24 16.93
C LEU A 198 -44.00 -42.71 16.69
N LEU A 199 -45.23 -43.00 16.26
CA LEU A 199 -45.69 -44.36 15.96
C LEU A 199 -45.17 -44.91 14.62
N GLY A 200 -44.78 -44.04 13.68
CA GLY A 200 -44.23 -44.45 12.37
C GLY A 200 -42.75 -44.84 12.38
N LYS A 201 -42.01 -44.57 13.47
CA LYS A 201 -40.61 -44.99 13.64
C LYS A 201 -40.55 -46.42 14.19
N THR A 202 -41.07 -47.40 13.46
CA THR A 202 -40.69 -48.79 13.71
C THR A 202 -39.22 -48.95 13.35
N ALA A 203 -38.41 -49.35 14.33
CA ALA A 203 -37.00 -49.62 14.15
C ALA A 203 -36.80 -50.62 13.00
N GLN A 204 -36.26 -50.17 11.86
CA GLN A 204 -35.63 -51.06 10.91
C GLN A 204 -34.32 -51.52 11.54
N GLN A 205 -34.30 -52.81 11.92
CA GLN A 205 -33.08 -53.60 12.10
C GLN A 205 -32.34 -53.72 10.76
#